data_AF-A0A1C0SQF5-F1
#
_entry.id   AF-A0A1C0SQF5-F1
#
_cell.length_a   1.000
_cell.length_b   1.000
_cell.length_c   1.000
_cell.angle_alpha   90.00
_cell.angle_beta   90.00
_cell.angle_gamma   90.00
#
_symmetry.space_group_name_H-M   'P 1'
#
loop_
_entity.id
_entity.type
_entity.pdbx_description
1 polymer ?
#
loop_
_entity_poly.entity_id
_entity_poly.type
_entity_poly.pdbx_seq_one_letter_code
_entity_poly.pdbx_strand_id
1 'polypeptide(L)' 'MSAHRFAVGLSVRLRDRSHISPNAAETYRITAIMPVRDSQPQYRIRNDELGQDRVSKEENLEPIEWGMPRH' A
#
# COMPACT_ATOMS: atom_id res chain seq x y z
N MET A 1 -7.93 -16.09 10.74
CA MET A 1 -6.65 -15.95 10.02
C MET A 1 -6.62 -14.56 9.44
N SER A 2 -5.87 -13.66 10.05
CA SER A 2 -5.96 -12.22 9.80
C SER A 2 -5.45 -11.92 8.39
N ALA A 3 -6.37 -11.60 7.49
CA ALA A 3 -6.20 -11.47 6.04
C ALA A 3 -5.50 -10.16 5.66
N HIS A 4 -4.32 -9.90 6.23
CA HIS A 4 -3.50 -8.75 5.89
C HIS A 4 -2.22 -9.23 5.21
N ARG A 5 -2.09 -9.05 3.90
CA ARG A 5 -0.89 -9.43 3.14
C ARG A 5 0.30 -8.50 3.38
N PHE A 6 0.04 -7.29 3.85
CA PHE A 6 1.08 -6.29 4.04
C PHE A 6 1.31 -5.95 5.51
N ALA A 7 2.58 -5.74 5.86
CA ALA A 7 3.01 -5.32 7.18
C ALA A 7 3.34 -3.82 7.23
N VAL A 8 3.23 -3.22 8.41
CA VAL A 8 3.72 -1.87 8.67
C VAL A 8 5.24 -1.85 8.45
N GLY A 9 5.71 -0.84 7.71
CA GLY A 9 7.10 -0.67 7.32
C GLY A 9 7.42 -1.13 5.89
N LEU A 10 6.51 -1.87 5.24
CA LEU A 10 6.70 -2.41 3.89
C LEU A 10 6.46 -1.33 2.81
N SER A 11 7.32 -1.33 1.79
CA SER A 11 7.22 -0.43 0.64
C SER A 11 6.30 -1.00 -0.43
N VAL A 12 5.24 -0.27 -0.75
CA VAL A 12 4.20 -0.62 -1.71
C VAL A 12 4.06 0.46 -2.77
N ARG A 13 3.75 0.06 -4.00
CA ARG A 13 3.33 0.95 -5.09
C ARG A 13 1.84 0.81 -5.33
N LEU A 14 1.24 1.81 -5.93
CA LEU A 14 -0.16 1.76 -6.33
C LEU A 14 -0.27 1.01 -7.66
N ARG A 15 -1.07 -0.07 -7.66
CA ARG A 15 -1.32 -0.92 -8.83
C ARG A 15 -2.21 -0.23 -9.85
N ASP A 16 -3.32 0.35 -9.37
CA ASP A 16 -4.17 1.22 -10.17
C ASP A 16 -3.77 2.67 -9.92
N ARG A 17 -3.21 3.32 -10.94
CA ARG A 17 -2.95 4.77 -10.94
C ARG A 17 -4.05 5.55 -11.66
N SER A 18 -5.03 4.86 -12.25
CA SER A 18 -6.10 5.46 -13.06
C SER A 18 -6.97 6.41 -12.25
N HIS A 19 -7.23 6.06 -10.98
CA HIS A 19 -7.97 6.91 -10.03
C HIS A 19 -7.09 7.83 -9.18
N ILE A 20 -5.80 7.92 -9.50
CA ILE A 20 -4.81 8.54 -8.64
C ILE A 20 -4.34 9.83 -9.28
N SER A 21 -4.27 10.89 -8.48
CA SER A 21 -3.81 12.19 -8.93
C SER A 21 -2.43 12.06 -9.61
N PRO A 22 -2.19 12.75 -10.73
CA PRO A 22 -0.91 12.68 -11.44
C PRO A 22 0.29 13.13 -10.58
N ASN A 23 0.05 13.85 -9.48
CA ASN A 23 1.05 14.28 -8.50
C ASN A 23 1.24 13.31 -7.32
N ALA A 24 0.69 12.10 -7.42
CA ALA A 24 0.88 11.08 -6.39
C ALA A 24 2.29 10.48 -6.51
N ALA A 25 2.94 10.23 -5.38
CA ALA A 25 4.17 9.45 -5.36
C ALA A 25 4.00 8.09 -6.04
N GLU A 26 5.08 7.58 -6.62
CA GLU A 26 5.09 6.25 -7.25
C GLU A 26 5.14 5.11 -6.22
N THR A 27 5.76 5.40 -5.07
CA THR A 27 6.09 4.49 -3.98
C THR A 27 5.59 5.05 -2.66
N TYR A 28 5.07 4.20 -1.79
CA TYR A 28 4.69 4.56 -0.43
C TYR A 28 5.13 3.48 0.55
N ARG A 29 5.21 3.85 1.82
CA ARG A 29 5.47 2.94 2.93
C ARG A 29 4.21 2.76 3.75
N ILE A 30 3.89 1.53 4.12
CA ILE A 30 2.77 1.28 5.03
C ILE A 30 3.15 1.76 6.42
N THR A 31 2.36 2.67 6.98
CA THR A 31 2.57 3.22 8.33
C THR A 31 1.55 2.70 9.33
N ALA A 32 0.37 2.26 8.87
CA ALA A 32 -0.64 1.65 9.71
C ALA A 32 -1.55 0.69 8.95
N ILE A 33 -2.10 -0.28 9.67
CA ILE A 33 -3.15 -1.18 9.16
C ILE A 33 -4.50 -0.60 9.61
N MET A 34 -5.42 -0.45 8.66
CA MET A 34 -6.77 0.08 8.94
C MET A 34 -7.80 -1.05 9.08
N PRO A 35 -8.91 -0.81 9.80
CA PRO A 35 -10.01 -1.76 9.84
C PRO A 35 -10.51 -2.07 8.43
N VAL A 36 -10.77 -3.35 8.22
CA VAL A 36 -11.38 -3.88 6.98
C VAL A 36 -12.71 -3.16 6.77
N ARG A 37 -12.89 -2.52 5.62
CA ARG A 37 -14.20 -1.99 5.20
C ARG A 37 -14.66 -2.74 3.97
N ASP A 38 -15.95 -3.07 3.91
CA ASP A 38 -16.54 -3.77 2.77
C ASP A 38 -15.85 -5.12 2.47
N SER A 39 -15.41 -5.83 3.53
CA SER A 39 -14.60 -7.05 3.43
C SER A 39 -13.22 -6.88 2.78
N GLN A 40 -12.77 -5.65 2.57
CA GLN A 40 -11.45 -5.35 2.00
C GLN A 40 -10.50 -4.74 3.05
N PRO A 41 -9.31 -5.33 3.25
CA PRO A 41 -8.29 -4.76 4.12
C PRO A 41 -7.75 -3.47 3.52
N GLN A 42 -7.62 -2.46 4.39
CA GLN A 42 -7.10 -1.15 4.03
C GLN A 42 -5.82 -0.87 4.80
N TYR A 43 -4.96 -0.07 4.20
CA TYR A 43 -3.68 0.30 4.74
C TYR A 43 -3.49 1.80 4.63
N ARG A 44 -2.93 2.38 5.68
CA ARG A 44 -2.40 3.73 5.64
C ARG A 44 -0.99 3.67 5.09
N ILE A 45 -0.78 4.39 4.01
CA ILE A 45 0.47 4.51 3.30
C ILE A 45 0.94 5.96 3.41
N ARG A 46 2.25 6.14 3.57
CA ARG A 46 2.89 7.45 3.60
C ARG A 46 4.06 7.45 2.66
N ASN A 47 4.20 8.52 1.89
CA ASN A 47 5.41 8.78 1.15
C ASN A 47 6.24 9.82 1.93
N ASP A 48 7.45 9.45 2.33
CA ASP A 48 8.35 10.31 3.10
C ASP A 48 9.00 11.41 2.24
N GLU A 49 9.14 11.18 0.92
CA GLU A 49 9.77 12.14 0.00
C GLU A 49 8.90 13.38 -0.27
N LEU A 50 7.59 13.17 -0.43
CA LEU A 50 6.56 14.18 -0.68
C LEU A 50 5.75 14.50 0.58
N GLY A 51 5.96 13.78 1.69
CA GLY A 51 5.19 13.95 2.93
C GLY A 51 3.70 13.64 2.78
N GLN A 52 3.32 12.78 1.85
CA GLN A 52 1.92 12.50 1.51
C GLN A 52 1.40 11.29 2.30
N ASP A 53 0.36 11.49 3.10
CA ASP A 53 -0.39 10.44 3.79
C ASP A 53 -1.65 10.06 2.97
N ARG A 54 -1.87 8.75 2.75
CA ARG A 54 -3.03 8.23 2.01
C ARG A 54 -3.53 6.93 2.61
N VAL A 55 -4.80 6.63 2.41
CA VAL A 55 -5.38 5.31 2.71
C VAL A 55 -5.69 4.62 1.39
N SER A 56 -5.24 3.38 1.25
CA SER A 56 -5.49 2.57 0.06
C SER A 56 -5.85 1.14 0.44
N LYS A 57 -6.63 0.47 -0.41
CA LYS A 57 -7.04 -0.92 -0.24
C LYS A 57 -5.91 -1.86 -0.65
N GLU A 58 -5.87 -3.05 -0.06
CA GLU A 58 -4.89 -4.09 -0.40
C GLU A 58 -4.84 -4.39 -1.91
N GLU A 59 -6.01 -4.49 -2.55
CA GLU A 59 -6.14 -4.81 -3.97
C GLU A 59 -5.49 -3.79 -4.91
N ASN A 60 -5.38 -2.53 -4.44
CA ASN A 60 -4.80 -1.42 -5.18
C ASN A 60 -3.33 -1.19 -4.83
N LEU A 61 -2.77 -2.01 -3.93
CA LEU A 61 -1.38 -1.94 -3.50
C LEU A 61 -0.62 -3.14 -4.03
N GLU A 62 0.62 -2.89 -4.43
CA GLU A 62 1.53 -3.91 -4.92
C GLU A 62 2.86 -3.78 -4.18
N PRO A 63 3.42 -4.85 -3.60
CA PRO A 63 4.68 -4.78 -2.89
C PRO A 63 5.82 -4.48 -3.87
N ILE A 64 6.68 -3.52 -3.53
CA ILE A 64 7.82 -3.15 -4.37
C ILE A 64 8.98 -4.14 -4.18
N GLU A 65 9.06 -4.78 -3.01
CA GLU A 65 9.99 -5.88 -2.72
C GLU A 65 9.51 -7.22 -3.31
N TRP A 66 9.16 -7.27 -4.59
CA TRP A 66 9.06 -8.57 -5.27
C TRP A 66 10.44 -9.00 -5.75
N GLY A 67 11.22 -9.51 -4.80
CA GLY A 67 12.51 -10.14 -5.00
C GLY A 67 12.66 -11.37 -4.10
N MET A 68 11.65 -12.21 -4.01
CA MET A 68 11.79 -13.52 -3.34
C MET A 68 11.91 -14.59 -4.43
N PRO A 69 13.10 -15.18 -4.68
CA PRO A 69 13.21 -16.37 -5.50
C PRO A 69 12.43 -17.48 -4.79
N ARG A 70 11.51 -18.12 -5.51
CA ARG A 70 10.85 -19.33 -5.05
C ARG A 70 11.92 -20.42 -4.94
N HIS A 71 12.18 -20.92 -3.74
CA HIS A 71 13.02 -22.10 -3.51
C HIS A 71 12.16 -23.37 -3.54
#